data_AF-A0ABD0RVG9-F1
#
_entry.id   AF-A0ABD0RVG9-F1
#
_cell.length_a   1.000
_cell.length_b   1.000
_cell.length_c   1.000
_cell.angle_alpha   90.00
_cell.angle_beta   90.00
_cell.angle_gamma   90.00
#
_symmetry.space_group_name_H-M   'P 1'
#
loop_
_entity.id
_entity.type
_entity.pdbx_description
1 polymer ?
#
loop_
_entity_poly.entity_id
_entity_poly.type
_entity_poly.pdbx_seq_one_letter_code
_entity_poly.pdbx_strand_id
1 'polypeptide(L)'
;PPVVRHEGESAEIICPYDSFYKSKSKTLCKGKCSTRDRNTLNETVREEEETKTDRLTLNDDVTASVFTGTITGLTAENAGKY
;
A
#
# COMPACT_ATOMS: atom_id res chain seq x y z
N PRO A 1 8.11 7.99 -12.63
CA PRO A 1 7.91 9.41 -12.25
C PRO A 1 7.20 9.45 -10.89
N PRO A 2 7.45 10.46 -10.04
CA PRO A 2 6.70 10.60 -8.79
C PRO A 2 5.21 10.85 -9.10
N VAL A 3 4.34 10.24 -8.29
CA VAL A 3 2.90 10.51 -8.34
C VAL A 3 2.64 11.72 -7.44
N VAL A 4 2.06 12.78 -8.00
CA VAL A 4 1.66 13.98 -7.26
C VAL A 4 0.14 14.09 -7.32
N ARG A 5 -0.48 14.36 -6.17
CA ARG A 5 -1.92 14.51 -5.98
C ARG A 5 -2.17 15.61 -4.96
N HIS A 6 -3.39 16.13 -4.95
CA HIS A 6 -3.83 17.15 -4.01
C HIS A 6 -4.54 16.55 -2.80
N GLU A 7 -4.54 17.30 -1.70
CA GLU A 7 -5.29 16.95 -0.50
C GLU A 7 -6.80 16.82 -0.83
N GLY A 8 -7.44 15.78 -0.30
CA GLY A 8 -8.82 15.39 -0.60
C GLY A 8 -8.99 14.49 -1.82
N GLU A 9 -8.01 14.41 -2.73
CA GLU A 9 -8.07 13.50 -3.88
C GLU A 9 -7.80 12.04 -3.51
N SER A 10 -7.87 11.16 -4.51
CA SER A 10 -7.45 9.77 -4.40
C SER A 10 -6.15 9.50 -5.16
N ALA A 11 -5.31 8.61 -4.63
CA ALA A 11 -4.13 8.09 -5.30
C ALA A 11 -4.18 6.56 -5.37
N GLU A 12 -3.65 6.02 -6.47
CA GLU A 12 -3.42 4.60 -6.64
C GLU A 12 -1.92 4.32 -6.67
N ILE A 13 -1.52 3.31 -5.91
CA ILE A 13 -0.16 2.79 -5.84
C ILE A 13 -0.19 1.42 -6.52
N ILE A 14 0.32 1.38 -7.74
CA ILE A 14 0.26 0.21 -8.61
C ILE A 14 1.60 -0.54 -8.53
N CYS A 15 1.55 -1.80 -8.12
CA CYS A 15 2.70 -2.68 -7.93
C CYS A 15 2.55 -3.94 -8.80
N PRO A 16 3.02 -3.91 -10.06
CA PRO A 16 3.13 -5.10 -10.88
C PRO A 16 4.13 -6.09 -10.27
N TYR A 17 3.87 -7.38 -10.39
CA TYR A 17 4.72 -8.42 -9.83
C TYR A 17 4.82 -9.64 -10.76
N ASP A 18 5.91 -10.40 -10.63
CA ASP A 18 6.13 -11.61 -11.43
C ASP A 18 5.18 -12.75 -11.04
N SER A 19 4.90 -13.65 -11.99
CA SER A 19 3.97 -14.77 -11.81
C SER A 19 4.29 -15.66 -10.59
N PHE A 20 5.56 -15.76 -10.19
CA PHE A 20 6.00 -16.46 -8.98
C PHE A 20 5.32 -15.93 -7.70
N TYR A 21 4.98 -14.64 -7.67
CA TYR A 21 4.36 -14.00 -6.51
C TYR A 21 2.83 -14.10 -6.49
N LYS A 22 2.17 -14.70 -7.51
CA LYS A 22 0.71 -14.85 -7.53
C LYS A 22 0.13 -15.57 -6.31
N SER A 23 0.86 -16.55 -5.77
CA SER A 23 0.47 -17.30 -4.57
C SER A 23 1.03 -16.74 -3.25
N LYS A 24 1.71 -15.59 -3.30
CA LYS A 24 2.34 -14.96 -2.14
C LYS A 24 1.47 -13.82 -1.62
N SER A 25 1.40 -13.68 -0.31
CA SER A 25 0.77 -12.53 0.32
C SER A 25 1.50 -11.24 -0.09
N LYS A 26 0.72 -10.18 -0.32
CA LYS A 26 1.23 -8.84 -0.61
C LYS A 26 0.97 -7.93 0.57
N THR A 27 1.82 -6.93 0.71
CA THR A 27 1.63 -5.85 1.67
C THR A 27 2.15 -4.56 1.05
N LEU A 28 1.57 -3.44 1.47
CA LEU A 28 2.02 -2.11 1.10
C LEU A 28 2.77 -1.52 2.29
N CYS A 29 4.01 -1.09 2.09
CA CYS A 29 4.71 -0.33 3.12
C CYS A 29 4.57 1.17 2.86
N LYS A 30 4.88 1.95 3.89
CA LYS A 30 5.23 3.36 3.76
C LYS A 30 6.62 3.58 4.37
N GLY A 31 7.48 4.31 3.69
CA GLY A 31 8.85 4.58 4.11
C GLY A 31 9.83 3.45 3.79
N LYS A 32 10.59 2.99 4.79
CA LYS A 32 11.61 1.94 4.61
C LYS A 32 10.99 0.55 4.84
N CYS A 33 10.79 -0.24 3.78
CA CYS A 33 10.52 -1.68 3.93
C CYS A 33 11.83 -2.42 4.30
N SER A 34 11.87 -3.12 5.43
CA SER A 34 12.92 -4.12 5.72
C SER A 34 12.37 -5.51 5.39
N THR A 35 12.98 -6.22 4.45
CA THR A 35 12.57 -7.60 4.09
C THR A 35 13.08 -8.65 5.09
N ARG A 36 13.94 -8.27 6.04
CA ARG A 36 14.49 -9.16 7.08
C ARG A 36 13.71 -9.12 8.40
N ASP A 37 12.99 -8.04 8.64
CA ASP A 37 12.16 -7.92 9.82
C ASP A 37 10.77 -8.44 9.47
N ARG A 38 10.54 -9.73 9.75
CA ARG A 38 9.18 -10.27 9.93
C ARG A 38 8.40 -9.57 11.07
N ASN A 39 9.05 -8.59 11.71
CA ASN A 39 8.59 -7.62 12.69
C ASN A 39 8.61 -6.16 12.16
N THR A 40 8.43 -5.87 10.86
CA THR A 40 8.08 -4.50 10.43
C THR A 40 6.60 -4.19 10.71
N LEU A 41 6.25 -4.23 11.99
CA LEU A 41 5.20 -3.45 12.64
C LEU A 41 5.91 -2.28 13.33
N ASN A 42 6.16 -1.21 12.58
CA ASN A 42 6.05 0.13 13.18
C ASN A 42 5.03 1.01 12.46
N GLU A 43 4.32 0.45 11.47
CA GLU A 43 3.03 0.94 10.98
C GLU A 43 2.39 -0.17 10.12
N THR A 44 2.35 -1.40 10.63
CA THR A 44 1.51 -2.39 9.93
C THR A 44 0.10 -2.02 10.29
N VAL A 45 -0.62 -1.57 9.27
CA VAL A 45 -2.02 -1.93 9.10
C VAL A 45 -2.05 -3.46 8.94
N ARG A 46 -1.79 -4.18 10.04
CA ARG A 46 -2.40 -5.49 10.26
C ARG A 46 -3.86 -5.18 10.56
N GLU A 47 -4.73 -6.08 10.17
CA GLU A 47 -6.20 -5.98 10.18
C GLU A 47 -6.84 -5.72 11.57
N GLU A 48 -6.12 -5.18 12.54
CA GLU A 48 -6.55 -4.95 13.93
C GLU A 48 -6.02 -3.59 14.46
N GLU A 49 -6.23 -2.48 13.75
CA GLU A 49 -6.32 -1.17 14.43
C GLU A 49 -7.17 -0.18 13.61
N GLU A 50 -8.46 -0.28 13.89
CA GLU A 50 -9.64 0.33 13.27
C GLU A 50 -9.75 1.86 13.38
N THR A 51 -8.67 2.64 13.53
CA THR A 51 -8.86 4.07 13.90
C THR A 51 -8.30 5.13 12.96
N LYS A 52 -7.63 4.78 11.84
CA LYS A 52 -7.26 5.78 10.81
C LYS A 52 -7.24 5.28 9.35
N THR A 53 -7.72 4.07 9.09
CA THR A 53 -7.41 3.30 7.87
C THR A 53 -8.58 3.02 6.93
N ASP A 54 -9.77 3.57 7.19
CA ASP A 54 -10.95 3.41 6.33
C ASP A 54 -10.75 3.93 4.88
N ARG A 55 -9.72 4.73 4.66
CA ARG A 55 -9.45 5.38 3.38
C ARG A 55 -8.48 4.61 2.48
N LEU A 56 -7.79 3.58 2.99
CA LEU A 56 -6.86 2.75 2.21
C LEU A 56 -7.51 1.40 1.89
N THR A 57 -7.62 1.10 0.61
CA THR A 57 -8.08 -0.20 0.11
C THR A 57 -6.95 -0.92 -0.61
N LEU A 58 -6.78 -2.22 -0.35
CA LEU A 58 -5.78 -3.06 -1.01
C LEU A 58 -6.50 -4.08 -1.91
N ASN A 59 -6.04 -4.23 -3.14
CA ASN A 59 -6.57 -5.18 -4.10
C ASN A 59 -5.45 -5.93 -4.82
N ASP A 60 -5.53 -7.26 -4.88
CA ASP A 60 -4.58 -8.09 -5.63
C ASP A 60 -5.28 -8.68 -6.86
N ASP A 61 -5.04 -8.12 -8.05
CA ASP A 61 -5.46 -8.72 -9.31
C ASP A 61 -4.42 -9.78 -9.75
N VAL A 62 -4.68 -11.01 -9.33
CA VAL A 62 -3.83 -12.17 -9.62
C VAL A 62 -3.79 -12.52 -11.10
N THR A 63 -4.82 -12.15 -11.87
CA THR A 63 -4.86 -12.40 -13.32
C THR A 63 -3.89 -11.48 -14.02
N ALA A 64 -3.99 -10.17 -13.73
CA ALA A 64 -3.08 -9.15 -14.25
C ALA A 64 -1.68 -9.18 -13.63
N SER A 65 -1.51 -9.86 -12.49
CA SER A 65 -0.28 -9.84 -11.67
C SER A 65 0.03 -8.43 -11.16
N VAL A 66 -1.00 -7.73 -10.68
CA VAL A 66 -0.91 -6.34 -10.22
C VAL A 66 -1.56 -6.21 -8.86
N PHE A 67 -0.78 -5.74 -7.88
CA PHE A 67 -1.27 -5.37 -6.56
C PHE A 67 -1.46 -3.86 -6.50
N THR A 68 -2.62 -3.39 -6.08
CA THR A 68 -2.97 -1.98 -6.04
C THR A 68 -3.39 -1.56 -4.64
N GLY A 69 -2.78 -0.49 -4.14
CA GLY A 69 -3.25 0.22 -2.96
C GLY A 69 -3.90 1.55 -3.34
N THR A 70 -5.14 1.76 -2.95
CA THR A 70 -5.89 3.00 -3.23
C THR A 70 -6.09 3.77 -1.95
N ILE A 71 -5.56 4.99 -1.88
CA ILE A 71 -5.80 5.93 -0.77
C ILE A 71 -6.81 6.96 -1.26
N THR A 72 -7.93 7.09 -0.56
CA THR A 72 -8.95 8.12 -0.80
C THR A 72 -8.82 9.27 0.19
N GLY A 73 -9.24 10.48 -0.18
CA GLY A 73 -9.22 11.61 0.75
C GLY A 73 -7.83 11.88 1.33
N LEU A 74 -6.84 11.99 0.44
CA LEU A 74 -5.42 12.21 0.78
C LEU A 74 -5.26 13.38 1.73
N THR A 75 -4.32 13.27 2.66
CA THR A 75 -3.83 14.39 3.49
C THR A 75 -2.33 14.55 3.28
N ALA A 76 -1.75 15.65 3.79
CA ALA A 76 -0.31 15.84 3.77
C ALA A 76 0.47 14.69 4.46
N GLU A 77 -0.15 14.00 5.43
CA GLU A 77 0.43 12.82 6.07
C GLU A 77 0.65 11.67 5.08
N ASN A 78 -0.14 11.56 4.00
CA ASN A 78 0.02 10.53 2.98
C ASN A 78 1.17 10.78 2.00
N ALA A 79 1.86 11.92 2.07
CA ALA A 79 3.04 12.13 1.23
C ALA A 79 4.21 11.25 1.70
N GLY A 80 4.92 10.64 0.75
CA GLY A 80 6.13 9.88 1.06
C GLY A 80 6.46 8.80 0.05
N LYS A 81 7.47 8.00 0.41
CA LYS A 81 7.80 6.77 -0.31
C LYS A 81 6.86 5.66 0.15
N TYR A 82 6.36 4.89 -0.79
CA TYR A 82 5.62 3.65 -0.58
C TYR A 82 6.41 2.51 -1.22
#